data_AF-A0A535PCX1-F1
#
_entry.id   AF-A0A535PCX1-F1
#
_cell.length_a   1.000
_cell.length_b   1.000
_cell.length_c   1.000
_cell.angle_alpha   90.00
_cell.angle_beta   90.00
_cell.angle_gamma   90.00
#
_symmetry.space_group_name_H-M   'P 1'
#
loop_
_entity.id
_entity.type
_entity.pdbx_description
1 polymer ?
#
loop_
_entity_poly.entity_id
_entity_poly.type
_entity_poly.pdbx_seq_one_letter_code
_entity_poly.pdbx_strand_id
1 'polypeptide(L)'
;MAAIAGSLAAVAALGKLSVGVFAVAMGAIVVVSVGRPWWRFLLVYLAALALTGVGLWIAAGQRLMDLGAFTVGAYQIISGYQEAMGRDPPPDQLWLFLAFPACAAIIAWAAWRSSLRWPSSRRIALAVVALVLGFALWKVLFVRGHVPVVFSTAVVSAFAVTGRSADRRSWLVSLLGLGIAFAGASQVQPSAYLNLPGSVRSLVTEARNVFPPAKLERTAQRTRERLRAQYRLEPPILAAIVGRTVHVDPWEAGVAYAYPEFRWAPLPVFQSYGAYTPMLDELNTDRLRSPTAPERILRQFQPADSLRVEIGRPLRVGEVLPITVDGRFRWFESPAATLETFCRYRQVAATDRWQVLERTGAGCGAPVTIATVQAAAGTTVPVPEAPAGAFIIARVYGLNASPLDRLRTILLKSVEWYATLDDTRYR
;
A
#
# COMPACT_ATOMS: atom_id res chain seq x y z
N MET A 1 23.38 -21.90 -2.13
CA MET A 1 22.50 -21.33 -1.08
C MET A 1 22.67 -19.83 -0.90
N ALA A 2 23.85 -19.31 -0.53
CA ALA A 2 24.03 -17.85 -0.34
C ALA A 2 23.67 -17.02 -1.59
N ALA A 3 24.12 -17.44 -2.78
CA ALA A 3 23.77 -16.76 -4.03
C ALA A 3 22.25 -16.77 -4.29
N ILE A 4 21.59 -17.91 -4.12
CA ILE A 4 20.13 -18.06 -4.27
C ILE A 4 19.39 -17.12 -3.31
N ALA A 5 19.80 -17.08 -2.04
CA ALA A 5 19.20 -16.18 -1.06
C ALA A 5 19.37 -14.71 -1.46
N GLY A 6 20.55 -14.33 -1.96
CA GLY A 6 20.81 -12.97 -2.46
C GLY A 6 19.92 -12.60 -3.65
N SER A 7 19.79 -13.50 -4.62
CA SER A 7 18.91 -13.31 -5.78
C SER A 7 17.43 -13.19 -5.40
N LEU A 8 16.95 -14.03 -4.48
CA LEU A 8 15.56 -13.96 -3.98
C LEU A 8 15.30 -12.65 -3.22
N ALA A 9 16.25 -12.22 -2.40
CA ALA A 9 16.17 -10.95 -1.69
C ALA A 9 16.16 -9.75 -2.65
N ALA A 10 16.92 -9.81 -3.76
CA ALA A 10 16.88 -8.80 -4.80
C ALA A 10 15.52 -8.73 -5.51
N VAL A 11 14.94 -9.88 -5.86
CA VAL A 11 13.60 -9.95 -6.46
C VAL A 11 12.56 -9.37 -5.49
N ALA A 12 12.62 -9.72 -4.20
CA ALA A 12 11.74 -9.17 -3.19
C ALA A 12 11.88 -7.64 -3.06
N ALA A 13 13.12 -7.12 -3.08
CA ALA A 13 13.40 -5.69 -2.98
C ALA A 13 12.93 -4.89 -4.19
N LEU A 14 13.09 -5.43 -5.40
CA LEU A 14 12.60 -4.80 -6.62
C LEU A 14 11.06 -4.83 -6.69
N GLY A 15 10.43 -5.93 -6.26
CA GLY A 15 8.97 -6.03 -6.27
C GLY A 15 8.30 -5.14 -5.22
N LYS A 16 8.85 -5.10 -4.00
CA LYS A 16 8.37 -4.24 -2.92
C LYS A 16 9.50 -3.97 -1.92
N LEU A 17 10.10 -2.78 -1.98
CA LEU A 17 11.29 -2.44 -1.19
C LEU A 17 11.12 -2.71 0.30
N SER A 18 9.95 -2.43 0.89
CA SER A 18 9.69 -2.72 2.30
C SER A 18 9.76 -4.22 2.65
N VAL A 19 9.31 -5.11 1.76
CA VAL A 19 9.49 -6.57 1.90
C VAL A 19 10.95 -6.95 1.66
N GLY A 20 11.58 -6.32 0.66
CA GLY A 20 13.00 -6.44 0.36
C GLY A 20 13.88 -6.25 1.58
N VAL A 21 13.73 -5.15 2.32
CA VAL A 21 14.55 -4.85 3.51
C VAL A 21 14.52 -6.00 4.52
N PHE A 22 13.34 -6.57 4.81
CA PHE A 22 13.22 -7.73 5.70
C PHE A 22 13.88 -8.98 5.10
N ALA A 23 13.66 -9.26 3.81
CA ALA A 23 14.28 -10.40 3.13
C ALA A 23 15.81 -10.29 3.10
N VAL A 24 16.34 -9.08 2.85
CA VAL A 24 17.78 -8.77 2.84
C VAL A 24 18.37 -9.07 4.21
N ALA A 25 17.75 -8.55 5.27
CA ALA A 25 18.22 -8.70 6.64
C ALA A 25 18.20 -10.17 7.08
N MET A 26 17.07 -10.87 6.89
CA MET A 26 16.94 -12.28 7.26
C MET A 26 17.93 -13.16 6.48
N GLY A 27 18.09 -12.94 5.17
CA GLY A 27 19.05 -13.65 4.33
C GLY A 27 20.49 -13.47 4.83
N ALA A 28 20.89 -12.23 5.14
CA ALA A 28 22.21 -11.93 5.69
C ALA A 28 22.46 -12.62 7.04
N ILE A 29 21.49 -12.58 7.97
CA ILE A 29 21.59 -13.24 9.27
C ILE A 29 21.80 -14.75 9.10
N VAL A 30 21.03 -15.41 8.23
CA VAL A 30 21.15 -16.85 7.97
C VAL A 30 22.52 -17.18 7.36
N VAL A 31 22.94 -16.40 6.36
CA VAL A 31 24.22 -16.61 5.66
C VAL A 31 25.41 -16.49 6.61
N VAL A 32 25.44 -15.47 7.47
CA VAL A 32 26.52 -15.27 8.45
C VAL A 32 26.54 -16.38 9.50
N SER A 33 25.36 -16.88 9.89
CA SER A 33 25.23 -17.85 10.99
C SER A 33 25.55 -19.29 10.58
N VAL A 34 25.34 -19.62 9.29
CA VAL A 34 25.57 -20.96 8.74
C VAL A 34 26.90 -21.05 7.98
N GLY A 35 27.24 -20.01 7.21
CA GLY A 35 28.42 -20.00 6.33
C GLY A 35 29.73 -19.94 7.11
N ARG A 36 30.68 -20.79 6.75
CA ARG A 36 32.06 -20.78 7.29
C ARG A 36 33.08 -20.91 6.15
N PRO A 37 33.98 -19.92 5.96
CA PRO A 37 34.06 -18.64 6.67
C PRO A 37 32.91 -17.68 6.27
N TRP A 38 32.29 -17.04 7.26
CA TRP A 38 31.05 -16.26 7.07
C TRP A 38 31.19 -15.12 6.06
N TRP A 39 32.34 -14.46 6.01
CA TRP A 39 32.58 -13.31 5.12
C TRP A 39 32.54 -13.70 3.64
N ARG A 40 33.04 -14.88 3.26
CA ARG A 40 32.97 -15.35 1.86
C ARG A 40 31.52 -15.55 1.43
N PHE A 41 30.71 -16.17 2.28
CA PHE A 41 29.30 -16.39 1.97
C PHE A 41 28.51 -15.09 1.98
N LEU A 42 28.83 -14.15 2.87
CA LEU A 42 28.24 -12.82 2.88
C LEU A 42 28.59 -12.05 1.60
N LEU A 43 29.84 -12.10 1.13
CA LEU A 43 30.23 -11.51 -0.15
C LEU A 43 29.46 -12.14 -1.31
N VAL A 44 29.35 -13.47 -1.37
CA VAL A 44 28.56 -14.16 -2.40
C VAL A 44 27.08 -13.75 -2.34
N TYR A 45 26.51 -13.60 -1.15
CA TYR A 45 25.14 -13.14 -0.94
C TYR A 45 24.93 -11.71 -1.45
N LEU A 46 25.79 -10.78 -1.04
CA LEU A 46 25.71 -9.37 -1.44
C LEU A 46 26.00 -9.20 -2.94
N ALA A 47 26.95 -9.94 -3.50
CA ALA A 47 27.25 -9.92 -4.92
C ALA A 47 26.06 -10.45 -5.73
N ALA A 48 25.45 -11.57 -5.33
CA ALA A 48 24.27 -12.09 -6.00
C ALA A 48 23.07 -11.14 -5.88
N LEU A 49 22.88 -10.51 -4.72
CA LEU A 49 21.85 -9.49 -4.52
C LEU A 49 22.05 -8.30 -5.46
N ALA A 50 23.27 -7.75 -5.51
CA ALA A 50 23.60 -6.60 -6.34
C ALA A 50 23.50 -6.94 -7.83
N LEU A 51 24.12 -8.04 -8.28
CA LEU A 51 24.11 -8.45 -9.68
C LEU A 51 22.70 -8.80 -10.17
N THR A 52 21.91 -9.51 -9.37
CA THR A 52 20.52 -9.83 -9.71
C THR A 52 19.66 -8.57 -9.71
N GLY A 53 19.82 -7.71 -8.69
CA GLY A 53 19.06 -6.46 -8.57
C GLY A 53 19.33 -5.51 -9.74
N VAL A 54 20.60 -5.23 -10.02
CA VAL A 54 21.02 -4.37 -11.14
C VAL A 54 20.67 -5.02 -12.48
N GLY A 55 20.89 -6.32 -12.63
CA GLY A 55 20.56 -7.05 -13.86
C GLY A 55 19.07 -6.97 -14.18
N LEU A 56 18.20 -7.22 -13.21
CA LEU A 56 16.74 -7.10 -13.39
C LEU A 56 16.29 -5.65 -13.58
N TRP A 57 16.93 -4.68 -12.91
CA TRP A 57 16.67 -3.26 -13.11
C TRP A 57 16.92 -2.82 -14.56
N ILE A 58 18.09 -3.17 -15.10
CA ILE A 58 18.45 -2.88 -16.49
C ILE A 58 17.55 -3.66 -17.46
N ALA A 59 17.26 -4.94 -17.16
CA ALA A 59 16.36 -5.76 -17.97
C ALA A 59 14.92 -5.20 -18.02
N ALA A 60 14.49 -4.49 -16.97
CA ALA A 60 13.24 -3.74 -16.94
C ALA A 60 13.29 -2.39 -17.68
N GLY A 61 14.38 -2.10 -18.39
CA GLY A 61 14.58 -0.87 -19.17
C GLY A 61 14.89 0.37 -18.32
N GLN A 62 15.19 0.20 -17.03
CA GLN A 62 15.44 1.31 -16.11
C GLN A 62 16.89 1.79 -16.19
N ARG A 63 17.13 3.09 -16.06
CA ARG A 63 18.50 3.65 -16.08
C ARG A 63 19.12 3.56 -14.69
N LEU A 64 20.43 3.33 -14.60
CA LEU A 64 21.13 3.25 -13.31
C LEU A 64 21.07 4.55 -12.51
N MET A 65 21.05 5.69 -13.19
CA MET A 65 20.94 7.01 -12.55
C MET A 65 19.60 7.22 -11.82
N ASP A 66 18.56 6.44 -12.16
CA ASP A 66 17.23 6.54 -11.54
C ASP A 66 17.17 5.81 -10.18
N LEU A 67 18.19 5.04 -9.80
CA LEU A 67 18.23 4.31 -8.51
C LEU A 67 18.10 5.24 -7.30
N GLY A 68 18.69 6.44 -7.37
CA GLY A 68 18.58 7.44 -6.31
C GLY A 68 17.14 7.93 -6.15
N ALA A 69 16.51 8.36 -7.25
CA ALA A 69 15.13 8.82 -7.26
C ALA A 69 14.16 7.71 -6.82
N PHE A 70 14.38 6.47 -7.26
CA PHE A 70 13.61 5.31 -6.83
C PHE A 70 13.72 5.09 -5.32
N THR A 71 14.94 5.10 -4.77
CA THR A 71 15.18 4.87 -3.35
C THR A 71 14.56 5.97 -2.49
N VAL A 72 14.70 7.23 -2.90
CA VAL A 72 14.08 8.37 -2.20
C VAL A 72 12.56 8.28 -2.27
N GLY A 73 11.98 8.07 -3.46
CA GLY A 73 10.53 7.92 -3.62
C GLY A 73 9.96 6.74 -2.80
N ALA A 74 10.63 5.59 -2.83
CA ALA A 74 10.24 4.43 -2.05
C ALA A 74 10.34 4.68 -0.54
N TYR A 75 11.40 5.35 -0.07
CA TYR A 75 11.53 5.75 1.33
C TYR A 75 10.39 6.69 1.77
N GLN A 76 10.03 7.67 0.93
CA GLN A 76 8.95 8.61 1.22
C GLN A 76 7.59 7.90 1.31
N ILE A 77 7.33 6.95 0.40
CA ILE A 77 6.13 6.11 0.48
C ILE A 77 6.14 5.29 1.78
N ILE A 78 7.25 4.61 2.10
CA ILE A 78 7.37 3.74 3.29
C ILE A 78 7.21 4.54 4.59
N SER A 79 7.82 5.72 4.67
CA SER A 79 7.81 6.55 5.88
C SER A 79 6.44 7.13 6.20
N GLY A 80 5.72 7.66 5.20
CA GLY A 80 4.35 8.17 5.40
C GLY A 80 3.26 7.09 5.41
N TYR A 81 3.57 5.85 5.01
CA TYR A 81 2.57 4.80 4.83
C TYR A 81 1.75 4.54 6.09
N GLN A 82 2.41 4.48 7.25
CA GLN A 82 1.71 4.10 8.47
C GLN A 82 0.72 5.17 8.93
N GLU A 83 1.13 6.44 8.87
CA GLU A 83 0.31 7.58 9.27
C GLU A 83 -0.93 7.69 8.39
N ALA A 84 -0.76 7.40 7.09
CA ALA A 84 -1.83 7.44 6.11
C ALA A 84 -2.75 6.19 6.12
N MET A 85 -2.18 4.99 6.23
CA MET A 85 -2.89 3.72 5.96
C MET A 85 -3.12 2.86 7.20
N GLY A 86 -2.61 3.25 8.36
CA GLY A 86 -2.84 2.57 9.63
C GLY A 86 -4.30 2.61 10.01
N ARG A 87 -4.95 1.46 10.24
CA ARG A 87 -6.36 1.39 10.71
C ARG A 87 -6.49 0.42 11.88
N ASP A 88 -7.34 0.76 12.86
CA ASP A 88 -7.60 -0.15 13.99
C ASP A 88 -8.49 -1.32 13.56
N PRO A 89 -8.23 -2.54 14.07
CA PRO A 89 -9.14 -3.66 13.85
C PRO A 89 -10.55 -3.30 14.34
N PRO A 90 -11.58 -3.61 13.55
CA PRO A 90 -12.96 -3.42 14.00
C PRO A 90 -13.28 -4.35 15.20
N PRO A 91 -14.34 -4.08 15.98
CA PRO A 91 -14.66 -4.83 17.21
C PRO A 91 -14.78 -6.36 17.03
N ASP A 92 -15.24 -6.82 15.87
CA ASP A 92 -15.33 -8.24 15.50
C ASP A 92 -13.96 -8.90 15.25
N GLN A 93 -12.89 -8.12 15.16
CA GLN A 93 -11.52 -8.58 14.94
C GLN A 93 -10.60 -8.41 16.17
N LEU A 94 -11.13 -8.08 17.35
CA LEU A 94 -10.31 -7.94 18.56
C LEU A 94 -9.61 -9.25 18.98
N TRP A 95 -10.10 -10.41 18.52
CA TRP A 95 -9.45 -11.71 18.70
C TRP A 95 -8.02 -11.76 18.13
N LEU A 96 -7.68 -10.89 17.16
CA LEU A 96 -6.34 -10.79 16.57
C LEU A 96 -5.26 -10.47 17.60
N PHE A 97 -5.60 -9.70 18.65
CA PHE A 97 -4.68 -9.37 19.74
C PHE A 97 -4.28 -10.60 20.57
N LEU A 98 -5.08 -11.67 20.55
CA LEU A 98 -4.78 -12.94 21.21
C LEU A 98 -4.19 -13.97 20.24
N ALA A 99 -4.76 -14.08 19.04
CA ALA A 99 -4.33 -15.08 18.06
C ALA A 99 -2.91 -14.83 17.55
N PHE A 100 -2.54 -13.58 17.28
CA PHE A 100 -1.18 -13.26 16.80
C PHE A 100 -0.08 -13.70 17.78
N PRO A 101 -0.08 -13.30 19.08
CA PRO A 101 0.93 -13.76 20.03
C PRO A 101 0.85 -15.27 20.29
N ALA A 102 -0.34 -15.88 20.25
CA ALA A 102 -0.48 -17.33 20.38
C ALA A 102 0.20 -18.08 19.22
N CYS A 103 -0.02 -17.66 17.97
CA CYS A 103 0.66 -18.23 16.82
C CYS A 103 2.18 -18.02 16.88
N ALA A 104 2.63 -16.83 17.28
CA ALA A 104 4.05 -16.53 17.48
C ALA A 104 4.68 -17.45 18.55
N ALA A 105 3.98 -17.68 19.67
CA ALA A 105 4.43 -18.59 20.72
C ALA A 105 4.52 -20.05 20.25
N ILE A 106 3.54 -20.53 19.48
CA ILE A 106 3.58 -21.87 18.88
C ILE A 106 4.80 -22.03 17.97
N ILE A 107 5.05 -21.06 17.09
CA ILE A 107 6.20 -21.09 16.17
C ILE A 107 7.52 -21.00 16.95
N ALA A 108 7.62 -20.11 17.94
CA ALA A 108 8.81 -19.96 18.77
C ALA A 108 9.10 -21.24 19.56
N TRP A 109 8.08 -21.88 20.12
CA TRP A 109 8.19 -23.16 20.81
C TRP A 109 8.66 -24.27 19.87
N ALA A 110 8.06 -24.38 18.68
CA ALA A 110 8.45 -25.37 17.67
C ALA A 110 9.90 -25.17 17.20
N ALA A 111 10.29 -23.92 16.94
CA ALA A 111 11.65 -23.53 16.57
C ALA A 111 12.67 -23.80 17.68
N TRP A 112 12.31 -23.54 18.95
CA TRP A 112 13.15 -23.85 20.09
C TRP A 112 13.39 -25.36 20.21
N ARG A 113 12.32 -26.16 20.15
CA ARG A 113 12.39 -27.63 20.24
C ARG A 113 13.23 -28.24 19.12
N SER A 114 13.07 -27.76 17.88
CA SER A 114 13.83 -28.27 16.74
C SER A 114 15.30 -27.87 16.74
N SER A 115 15.65 -26.80 17.46
CA SER A 115 17.01 -26.25 17.52
C SER A 115 17.79 -26.60 18.79
N LEU A 116 17.27 -27.45 19.68
CA LEU A 116 17.94 -27.83 20.94
C LEU A 116 19.35 -28.40 20.76
N ARG A 117 19.59 -29.11 19.64
CA ARG A 117 20.90 -29.70 19.30
C ARG A 117 21.77 -28.79 18.45
N TRP A 118 21.33 -27.58 18.14
CA TRP A 118 22.07 -26.66 17.28
C TRP A 118 23.09 -25.86 18.10
N PRO A 119 24.20 -25.42 17.47
CA PRO A 119 25.11 -24.44 18.08
C PRO A 119 24.36 -23.17 18.51
N SER A 120 24.81 -22.55 19.61
CA SER A 120 24.22 -21.32 20.17
C SER A 120 24.10 -20.20 19.14
N SER A 121 25.11 -20.02 18.28
CA SER A 121 25.09 -19.01 17.22
C SER A 121 23.91 -19.16 16.26
N ARG A 122 23.55 -20.41 15.89
CA ARG A 122 22.42 -20.68 14.98
C ARG A 122 21.08 -20.52 15.67
N ARG A 123 21.02 -20.78 16.98
CA ARG A 123 19.81 -20.57 17.80
C ARG A 123 19.52 -19.08 17.98
N ILE A 124 20.56 -18.29 18.24
CA ILE A 124 20.47 -16.81 18.27
C ILE A 124 20.00 -16.31 16.90
N ALA A 125 20.60 -16.78 15.82
CA ALA A 125 20.19 -16.40 14.46
C ALA A 125 18.72 -16.71 14.18
N LEU A 126 18.25 -17.90 14.56
CA LEU A 126 16.85 -18.31 14.43
C LEU A 126 15.92 -17.39 15.22
N ALA A 127 16.29 -17.04 16.46
CA ALA A 127 15.52 -16.12 17.30
C ALA A 127 15.47 -14.71 16.68
N VAL A 128 16.59 -14.19 16.16
CA VAL A 128 16.65 -12.88 15.50
C VAL A 128 15.83 -12.88 14.22
N VAL A 129 15.93 -13.92 13.38
CA VAL A 129 15.09 -14.04 12.16
C VAL A 129 13.60 -14.11 12.51
N ALA A 130 13.23 -14.87 13.54
CA ALA A 130 11.86 -14.96 14.01
C ALA A 130 11.34 -13.61 14.53
N LEU A 131 12.18 -12.83 15.22
CA LEU A 131 11.85 -11.48 15.66
C LEU A 131 11.64 -10.53 14.48
N VAL A 132 12.54 -10.55 13.49
CA VAL A 132 12.46 -9.73 12.28
C VAL A 132 11.21 -10.07 11.46
N LEU A 133 10.92 -11.36 11.26
CA LEU A 133 9.71 -11.83 10.59
C LEU A 133 8.45 -11.48 11.40
N GLY A 134 8.47 -11.69 12.71
CA GLY A 134 7.36 -11.37 13.61
C GLY A 134 7.02 -9.89 13.58
N PHE A 135 8.01 -9.01 13.60
CA PHE A 135 7.81 -7.57 13.43
C PHE A 135 7.23 -7.22 12.07
N ALA A 136 7.74 -7.81 10.97
CA ALA A 136 7.18 -7.59 9.64
C ALA A 136 5.71 -8.04 9.55
N LEU A 137 5.37 -9.21 10.09
CA LEU A 137 4.00 -9.73 10.13
C LEU A 137 3.10 -8.90 11.03
N TRP A 138 3.61 -8.38 12.14
CA TRP A 138 2.89 -7.44 13.00
C TRP A 138 2.51 -6.18 12.22
N LYS A 139 3.43 -5.59 11.43
CA LYS A 139 3.12 -4.44 10.56
C LYS A 139 2.04 -4.79 9.54
N VAL A 140 2.15 -5.95 8.88
CA VAL A 140 1.15 -6.40 7.89
C VAL A 140 -0.23 -6.59 8.53
N LEU A 141 -0.27 -7.10 9.77
CA LEU A 141 -1.51 -7.35 10.50
C LEU A 141 -2.16 -6.07 11.02
N PHE A 142 -1.45 -5.31 11.85
CA PHE A 142 -2.04 -4.24 12.66
C PHE A 142 -1.90 -2.84 12.04
N VAL A 143 -1.03 -2.66 11.04
CA VAL A 143 -1.05 -1.42 10.24
C VAL A 143 -2.05 -1.55 9.10
N ARG A 144 -2.00 -2.66 8.34
CA ARG A 144 -2.80 -2.77 7.10
C ARG A 144 -4.04 -3.67 7.19
N GLY A 145 -4.13 -4.57 8.17
CA GLY A 145 -5.27 -5.51 8.26
C GLY A 145 -5.20 -6.67 7.26
N HIS A 146 -4.01 -7.05 6.78
CA HIS A 146 -3.86 -8.19 5.86
C HIS A 146 -3.82 -9.53 6.62
N VAL A 147 -4.93 -9.83 7.30
CA VAL A 147 -5.09 -10.99 8.21
C VAL A 147 -4.74 -12.34 7.54
N PRO A 148 -5.24 -12.69 6.34
CA PRO A 148 -4.97 -13.99 5.74
C PRO A 148 -3.49 -14.20 5.40
N VAL A 149 -2.76 -13.14 5.03
CA VAL A 149 -1.32 -13.21 4.70
C VAL A 149 -0.51 -13.60 5.93
N VAL A 150 -0.88 -13.06 7.10
CA VAL A 150 -0.14 -13.29 8.35
C VAL A 150 -0.31 -14.72 8.84
N PHE A 151 -1.55 -15.21 8.91
CA PHE A 151 -1.79 -16.57 9.40
C PHE A 151 -1.41 -17.65 8.39
N SER A 152 -1.52 -17.41 7.08
CA SER A 152 -0.95 -18.34 6.09
C SER A 152 0.58 -18.40 6.19
N THR A 153 1.25 -17.26 6.39
CA THR A 153 2.70 -17.23 6.63
C THR A 153 3.07 -17.96 7.91
N ALA A 154 2.25 -17.87 8.97
CA ALA A 154 2.45 -18.62 10.20
C ALA A 154 2.38 -20.14 9.98
N VAL A 155 1.37 -20.61 9.23
CA VAL A 155 1.25 -22.02 8.84
C VAL A 155 2.47 -22.48 8.03
N VAL A 156 2.88 -21.74 7.01
CA VAL A 156 4.05 -22.06 6.18
C VAL A 156 5.34 -22.06 7.01
N SER A 157 5.49 -21.10 7.93
CA SER A 157 6.64 -21.00 8.82
C SER A 157 6.75 -22.20 9.76
N ALA A 158 5.62 -22.76 10.20
CA ALA A 158 5.61 -23.97 11.01
C ALA A 158 6.32 -25.12 10.30
N PHE A 159 6.03 -25.37 9.01
CA PHE A 159 6.71 -26.39 8.22
C PHE A 159 8.22 -26.13 8.08
N ALA A 160 8.63 -24.87 8.00
CA ALA A 160 10.05 -24.51 7.90
C ALA A 160 10.83 -24.76 9.20
N VAL A 161 10.20 -24.57 10.37
CA VAL A 161 10.87 -24.73 11.67
C VAL A 161 10.71 -26.12 12.28
N THR A 162 9.72 -26.90 11.86
CA THR A 162 9.49 -28.25 12.37
C THR A 162 10.38 -29.25 11.66
N GLY A 163 11.53 -29.57 12.28
CA GLY A 163 12.40 -30.64 11.81
C GLY A 163 11.84 -32.05 12.06
N ARG A 164 12.53 -33.08 11.55
CA ARG A 164 12.18 -34.51 11.74
C ARG A 164 12.15 -34.97 13.22
N SER A 165 12.55 -34.12 14.15
CA SER A 165 12.65 -34.41 15.59
C SER A 165 11.44 -33.97 16.42
N ALA A 166 10.45 -33.32 15.81
CA ALA A 166 9.23 -32.94 16.54
C ALA A 166 8.35 -34.17 16.79
N ASP A 167 7.79 -34.29 18.00
CA ASP A 167 6.74 -35.26 18.29
C ASP A 167 5.53 -34.99 17.38
N ARG A 168 5.06 -36.04 16.70
CA ARG A 168 4.00 -35.95 15.69
C ARG A 168 2.73 -35.35 16.27
N ARG A 169 2.37 -35.68 17.51
CA ARG A 169 1.14 -35.16 18.15
C ARG A 169 1.26 -33.65 18.37
N SER A 170 2.35 -33.22 18.98
CA SER A 170 2.59 -31.80 19.25
C SER A 170 2.65 -30.97 17.97
N TRP A 171 3.20 -31.54 16.89
CA TRP A 171 3.21 -30.94 15.56
C TRP A 171 1.80 -30.80 14.97
N LEU A 172 0.99 -31.86 15.02
CA LEU A 172 -0.40 -31.83 14.54
C LEU A 172 -1.25 -30.83 15.33
N VAL A 173 -1.07 -30.76 16.65
CA VAL A 173 -1.76 -29.77 17.50
C VAL A 173 -1.33 -28.34 17.14
N SER A 174 -0.04 -28.11 16.89
CA SER A 174 0.47 -26.81 16.45
C SER A 174 -0.12 -26.40 15.11
N LEU A 175 -0.14 -27.31 14.13
CA LEU A 175 -0.76 -27.07 12.83
C LEU A 175 -2.27 -26.86 12.91
N LEU A 176 -2.95 -27.60 13.78
CA LEU A 176 -4.39 -27.42 14.01
C LEU A 176 -4.66 -26.03 14.58
N GLY A 177 -3.91 -25.58 15.58
CA GLY A 177 -4.04 -24.25 16.16
C GLY A 177 -3.79 -23.13 15.13
N LEU A 178 -2.72 -23.25 14.34
CA LEU A 178 -2.43 -22.30 13.26
C LEU A 178 -3.48 -22.35 12.15
N GLY A 179 -3.98 -23.54 11.83
CA GLY A 179 -5.03 -23.77 10.84
C GLY A 179 -6.37 -23.18 11.25
N ILE A 180 -6.75 -23.27 12.52
CA ILE A 180 -7.94 -22.62 13.09
C ILE A 180 -7.80 -21.10 12.99
N ALA A 181 -6.64 -20.54 13.37
CA ALA A 181 -6.39 -19.11 13.26
C ALA A 181 -6.45 -18.63 11.79
N PHE A 182 -5.89 -19.40 10.86
CA PHE A 182 -5.97 -19.11 9.44
C PHE A 182 -7.40 -19.24 8.88
N ALA A 183 -8.15 -20.26 9.29
CA ALA A 183 -9.54 -20.46 8.87
C ALA A 183 -10.45 -19.35 9.39
N GLY A 184 -10.30 -18.94 10.66
CA GLY A 184 -11.01 -17.80 11.24
C GLY A 184 -10.63 -16.46 10.61
N ALA A 185 -9.39 -16.34 10.10
CA ALA A 185 -8.93 -15.17 9.36
C ALA A 185 -9.40 -15.11 7.91
N SER A 186 -9.69 -16.26 7.29
CA SER A 186 -9.93 -16.33 5.87
C SER A 186 -11.42 -16.20 5.54
N GLN A 187 -11.74 -15.19 4.72
CA GLN A 187 -13.05 -15.04 4.10
C GLN A 187 -13.18 -15.88 2.81
N VAL A 188 -12.17 -16.69 2.50
CA VAL A 188 -12.10 -17.49 1.28
C VAL A 188 -12.43 -18.95 1.61
N GLN A 189 -13.24 -19.59 0.78
CA GLN A 189 -13.59 -20.99 0.95
C GLN A 189 -12.34 -21.89 0.97
N PRO A 190 -12.23 -22.87 1.89
CA PRO A 190 -11.08 -23.77 1.97
C PRO A 190 -10.72 -24.46 0.66
N SER A 191 -11.72 -24.78 -0.16
CA SER A 191 -11.56 -25.38 -1.49
C SER A 191 -10.69 -24.55 -2.43
N ALA A 192 -10.70 -23.22 -2.32
CA ALA A 192 -9.87 -22.35 -3.14
C ALA A 192 -8.37 -22.48 -2.81
N TYR A 193 -8.02 -22.76 -1.56
CA TYR A 193 -6.63 -22.97 -1.14
C TYR A 193 -6.12 -24.37 -1.46
N LEU A 194 -7.00 -25.37 -1.46
CA LEU A 194 -6.65 -26.79 -1.62
C LEU A 194 -6.76 -27.30 -3.06
N ASN A 195 -7.21 -26.47 -4.01
CA ASN A 195 -7.36 -26.86 -5.41
C ASN A 195 -6.03 -26.84 -6.18
N LEU A 196 -5.09 -27.72 -5.82
CA LEU A 196 -3.80 -27.84 -6.49
C LEU A 196 -3.93 -28.10 -8.01
N PRO A 197 -4.79 -29.02 -8.50
CA PRO A 197 -4.95 -29.24 -9.93
C PRO A 197 -5.47 -28.00 -10.67
N GLY A 198 -6.41 -27.28 -10.07
CA GLY A 198 -6.91 -26.01 -10.58
C GLY A 198 -5.81 -24.95 -10.63
N SER A 199 -5.04 -24.78 -9.55
CA SER A 199 -3.92 -23.83 -9.49
C SER A 199 -2.84 -24.12 -10.53
N VAL A 200 -2.46 -25.40 -10.71
CA VAL A 200 -1.50 -25.81 -11.75
C VAL A 200 -2.07 -25.55 -13.14
N ARG A 201 -3.35 -25.87 -13.38
CA ARG A 201 -4.02 -25.59 -14.66
C ARG A 201 -4.07 -24.09 -14.93
N SER A 202 -4.39 -23.27 -13.95
CA SER A 202 -4.39 -21.81 -14.05
C SER A 202 -3.00 -21.29 -14.38
N LEU A 203 -1.96 -21.75 -13.68
CA LEU A 203 -0.57 -21.37 -13.97
C LEU A 203 -0.17 -21.71 -15.41
N VAL A 204 -0.49 -22.92 -15.87
CA VAL A 204 -0.20 -23.35 -17.25
C VAL A 204 -1.00 -22.53 -18.26
N THR A 205 -2.27 -22.24 -17.99
CA THR A 205 -3.11 -21.40 -18.83
C THR A 205 -2.56 -19.97 -18.92
N GLU A 206 -2.21 -19.36 -17.80
CA GLU A 206 -1.63 -18.02 -17.77
C GLU A 206 -0.30 -17.97 -18.52
N ALA A 207 0.61 -18.93 -18.29
CA ALA A 207 1.85 -19.04 -19.05
C ALA A 207 1.58 -19.15 -20.56
N ARG A 208 0.63 -20.00 -20.97
CA ARG A 208 0.23 -20.15 -22.37
C ARG A 208 -0.43 -18.91 -22.97
N ASN A 209 -0.99 -18.03 -22.15
CA ASN A 209 -1.61 -16.77 -22.58
C ASN A 209 -0.59 -15.63 -22.67
N VAL A 210 0.41 -15.61 -21.80
CA VAL A 210 1.40 -14.52 -21.69
C VAL A 210 2.56 -14.67 -22.69
N PHE A 211 3.08 -15.88 -22.89
CA PHE A 211 4.29 -16.05 -23.71
C PHE A 211 4.07 -15.86 -25.23
N PRO A 212 2.98 -16.35 -25.84
CA PRO A 212 2.75 -16.12 -27.26
C PRO A 212 2.16 -14.71 -27.51
N PRO A 213 2.81 -13.82 -28.29
CA PRO A 213 2.36 -12.44 -28.46
C PRO A 213 0.91 -12.30 -28.93
N ALA A 214 0.47 -13.15 -29.87
CA ALA A 214 -0.90 -13.14 -30.37
C ALA A 214 -1.95 -13.58 -29.33
N LYS A 215 -1.56 -14.35 -28.31
CA LYS A 215 -2.46 -14.70 -27.19
C LYS A 215 -2.44 -13.63 -26.11
N LEU A 216 -1.30 -13.00 -25.90
CA LEU A 216 -1.17 -11.87 -25.00
C LEU A 216 -2.09 -10.73 -25.46
N GLU A 217 -2.05 -10.36 -26.74
CA GLU A 217 -2.91 -9.27 -27.25
C GLU A 217 -4.41 -9.61 -27.17
N ARG A 218 -4.78 -10.87 -27.48
CA ARG A 218 -6.17 -11.33 -27.30
C ARG A 218 -6.62 -11.30 -25.84
N THR A 219 -5.72 -11.64 -24.91
CA THR A 219 -6.00 -11.62 -23.47
C THR A 219 -6.09 -10.18 -22.95
N ALA A 220 -5.22 -9.30 -23.43
CA ALA A 220 -5.28 -7.87 -23.17
C ALA A 220 -6.61 -7.28 -23.64
N GLN A 221 -7.03 -7.58 -24.87
CA GLN A 221 -8.29 -7.10 -25.43
C GLN A 221 -9.51 -7.58 -24.62
N ARG A 222 -9.57 -8.87 -24.27
CA ARG A 222 -10.63 -9.41 -23.40
C ARG A 222 -10.64 -8.76 -22.03
N THR A 223 -9.46 -8.46 -21.47
CA THR A 223 -9.34 -7.75 -20.19
C THR A 223 -9.88 -6.33 -20.32
N ARG A 224 -9.54 -5.60 -21.39
CA ARG A 224 -10.08 -4.26 -21.67
C ARG A 224 -11.60 -4.29 -21.79
N GLU A 225 -12.16 -5.25 -22.53
CA GLU A 225 -13.62 -5.41 -22.69
C GLU A 225 -14.32 -5.65 -21.35
N ARG A 226 -13.77 -6.53 -20.50
CA ARG A 226 -14.28 -6.78 -19.15
C ARG A 226 -14.22 -5.54 -18.27
N LEU A 227 -13.09 -4.83 -18.29
CA LEU A 227 -12.93 -3.59 -17.52
C LEU A 227 -13.90 -2.49 -18.01
N ARG A 228 -14.08 -2.33 -19.32
CA ARG A 228 -15.09 -1.41 -19.87
C ARG A 228 -16.51 -1.77 -19.41
N ALA A 229 -16.85 -3.06 -19.41
CA ALA A 229 -18.14 -3.53 -18.91
C ALA A 229 -18.33 -3.33 -17.39
N GLN A 230 -17.24 -3.23 -16.62
CA GLN A 230 -17.24 -2.94 -15.19
C GLN A 230 -17.30 -1.43 -14.89
N TYR A 231 -16.53 -0.62 -15.62
CA TYR A 231 -16.49 0.83 -15.42
C TYR A 231 -17.71 1.53 -15.98
N ARG A 232 -18.17 1.12 -17.18
CA ARG A 232 -19.33 1.67 -17.90
C ARG A 232 -19.34 3.20 -17.91
N LEU A 233 -18.24 3.81 -18.34
CA LEU A 233 -18.17 5.28 -18.48
C LEU A 233 -19.31 5.77 -19.39
N GLU A 234 -20.09 6.71 -18.88
CA GLU A 234 -21.24 7.25 -19.57
C GLU A 234 -20.78 8.11 -20.77
N PRO A 235 -21.58 8.21 -21.84
CA PRO A 235 -21.20 8.96 -23.04
C PRO A 235 -20.70 10.40 -22.78
N PRO A 236 -21.27 11.19 -21.85
CA PRO A 236 -20.75 12.52 -21.53
C PRO A 236 -19.33 12.50 -20.93
N ILE A 237 -19.03 11.50 -20.10
CA ILE A 237 -17.71 11.32 -19.47
C ILE A 237 -16.68 10.93 -20.54
N LEU A 238 -17.03 10.00 -21.43
CA LEU A 238 -16.17 9.60 -22.54
C LEU A 238 -15.87 10.77 -23.48
N ALA A 239 -16.89 11.51 -23.91
CA ALA A 239 -16.75 12.66 -24.80
C ALA A 239 -15.84 13.75 -24.21
N ALA A 240 -15.85 13.92 -22.87
CA ALA A 240 -15.00 14.89 -22.20
C ALA A 240 -13.51 14.49 -22.14
N ILE A 241 -13.15 13.22 -22.37
CA ILE A 241 -11.78 12.69 -22.15
C ILE A 241 -11.10 12.26 -23.45
N VAL A 242 -11.83 11.67 -24.40
CA VAL A 242 -11.24 11.06 -25.60
C VAL A 242 -10.31 12.04 -26.34
N GLY A 243 -9.12 11.56 -26.70
CA GLY A 243 -8.10 12.34 -27.41
C GLY A 243 -7.30 13.32 -26.53
N ARG A 244 -7.65 13.47 -25.24
CA ARG A 244 -6.97 14.34 -24.28
C ARG A 244 -6.02 13.57 -23.38
N THR A 245 -5.01 14.28 -22.87
CA THR A 245 -4.16 13.77 -21.81
C THR A 245 -4.93 13.68 -20.49
N VAL A 246 -4.87 12.53 -19.81
CA VAL A 246 -5.69 12.28 -18.61
C VAL A 246 -4.89 11.71 -17.44
N HIS A 247 -5.14 12.27 -16.26
CA HIS A 247 -4.81 11.67 -14.97
C HIS A 247 -6.06 11.05 -14.34
N VAL A 248 -5.91 9.94 -13.63
CA VAL A 248 -7.00 9.29 -12.91
C VAL A 248 -6.79 9.46 -11.42
N ASP A 249 -7.79 10.02 -10.76
CA ASP A 249 -7.82 10.33 -9.33
C ASP A 249 -9.02 9.60 -8.70
N PRO A 250 -8.92 9.05 -7.50
CA PRO A 250 -7.72 8.81 -6.68
C PRO A 250 -6.95 7.49 -6.91
N TRP A 251 -7.59 6.37 -7.33
CA TRP A 251 -6.91 5.05 -7.47
C TRP A 251 -7.20 4.23 -8.73
N GLU A 252 -8.25 4.54 -9.50
CA GLU A 252 -8.75 3.68 -10.59
C GLU A 252 -7.93 3.75 -11.88
N ALA A 253 -6.59 3.70 -11.79
CA ALA A 253 -5.70 3.77 -12.94
C ALA A 253 -6.00 2.69 -14.01
N GLY A 254 -6.65 1.59 -13.63
CA GLY A 254 -7.12 0.56 -14.56
C GLY A 254 -8.10 1.07 -15.62
N VAL A 255 -8.78 2.20 -15.39
CA VAL A 255 -9.62 2.85 -16.41
C VAL A 255 -8.78 3.30 -17.61
N ALA A 256 -7.59 3.87 -17.39
CA ALA A 256 -6.71 4.30 -18.48
C ALA A 256 -6.25 3.11 -19.34
N TYR A 257 -6.08 1.93 -18.75
CA TYR A 257 -5.80 0.70 -19.50
C TYR A 257 -7.04 0.18 -20.28
N ALA A 258 -8.23 0.30 -19.69
CA ALA A 258 -9.49 -0.16 -20.29
C ALA A 258 -9.89 0.66 -21.53
N TYR A 259 -9.53 1.95 -21.57
CA TYR A 259 -9.85 2.87 -22.66
C TYR A 259 -8.56 3.36 -23.34
N PRO A 260 -7.99 2.60 -24.30
CA PRO A 260 -6.80 3.00 -25.05
C PRO A 260 -6.92 4.33 -25.81
N GLU A 261 -8.14 4.85 -26.00
CA GLU A 261 -8.43 6.16 -26.57
C GLU A 261 -8.04 7.32 -25.62
N PHE A 262 -7.76 7.00 -24.35
CA PHE A 262 -7.28 7.94 -23.36
C PHE A 262 -5.77 8.07 -23.46
N ARG A 263 -5.26 9.30 -23.57
CA ARG A 263 -3.82 9.54 -23.55
C ARG A 263 -3.38 9.61 -22.09
N TRP A 264 -3.04 8.47 -21.49
CA TRP A 264 -2.66 8.43 -20.09
C TRP A 264 -1.43 9.32 -19.82
N ALA A 265 -1.62 10.33 -18.96
CA ALA A 265 -0.59 11.26 -18.50
C ALA A 265 -0.75 11.47 -16.98
N PRO A 266 -0.33 10.49 -16.17
CA PRO A 266 -0.55 10.56 -14.72
C PRO A 266 0.30 11.65 -14.07
N LEU A 267 -0.10 12.03 -12.86
CA LEU A 267 0.80 12.70 -11.91
C LEU A 267 1.93 11.74 -11.48
N PRO A 268 3.11 12.25 -11.02
CA PRO A 268 4.22 11.39 -10.62
C PRO A 268 3.84 10.33 -9.60
N VAL A 269 3.06 10.71 -8.58
CA VAL A 269 2.38 9.78 -7.69
C VAL A 269 0.99 9.52 -8.27
N PHE A 270 0.95 8.58 -9.21
CA PHE A 270 -0.21 8.31 -10.07
C PHE A 270 -1.45 7.82 -9.31
N GLN A 271 -1.27 7.25 -8.11
CA GLN A 271 -2.35 7.06 -7.15
C GLN A 271 -2.29 8.21 -6.17
N SER A 272 -3.06 9.27 -6.40
CA SER A 272 -2.90 10.55 -5.68
C SER A 272 -3.17 10.43 -4.18
N TYR A 273 -3.94 9.44 -3.72
CA TYR A 273 -4.10 9.13 -2.30
C TYR A 273 -2.79 8.64 -1.64
N GLY A 274 -1.80 8.22 -2.45
CA GLY A 274 -0.53 7.65 -2.04
C GLY A 274 0.59 8.67 -1.79
N ALA A 275 0.33 9.97 -1.99
CA ALA A 275 1.30 11.03 -1.77
C ALA A 275 1.33 11.44 -0.28
N TYR A 276 1.79 10.50 0.55
CA TYR A 276 1.71 10.58 2.01
C TYR A 276 2.62 11.63 2.65
N THR A 277 3.63 12.12 1.93
CA THR A 277 4.62 13.07 2.46
C THR A 277 4.61 14.37 1.67
N PRO A 278 5.03 15.50 2.27
CA PRO A 278 5.12 16.77 1.56
C PRO A 278 5.94 16.69 0.27
N MET A 279 7.01 15.89 0.25
CA MET A 279 7.81 15.70 -0.96
C MET A 279 7.02 15.01 -2.08
N LEU A 280 6.23 13.98 -1.76
CA LEU A 280 5.41 13.27 -2.74
C LEU A 280 4.25 14.13 -3.25
N ASP A 281 3.63 14.92 -2.37
CA ASP A 281 2.59 15.89 -2.73
C ASP A 281 3.14 17.00 -3.63
N GLU A 282 4.33 17.54 -3.33
CA GLU A 282 4.96 18.58 -4.15
C GLU A 282 5.29 18.07 -5.57
N LEU A 283 5.70 16.81 -5.75
CA LEU A 283 5.90 16.23 -7.09
C LEU A 283 4.62 16.28 -7.93
N ASN A 284 3.47 15.99 -7.33
CA ASN A 284 2.17 16.10 -7.99
C ASN A 284 1.79 17.56 -8.26
N THR A 285 2.05 18.43 -7.30
CA THR A 285 1.82 19.88 -7.37
C THR A 285 2.61 20.51 -8.53
N ASP A 286 3.91 20.23 -8.63
CA ASP A 286 4.78 20.70 -9.70
C ASP A 286 4.31 20.22 -11.08
N ARG A 287 3.86 18.96 -11.16
CA ARG A 287 3.29 18.40 -12.39
C ARG A 287 2.02 19.14 -12.83
N LEU A 288 1.16 19.55 -11.88
CA LEU A 288 -0.07 20.30 -12.17
C LEU A 288 0.22 21.76 -12.59
N ARG A 289 1.31 22.34 -12.09
CA ARG A 289 1.80 23.67 -12.48
C ARG A 289 2.49 23.66 -13.84
N SER A 290 3.10 22.53 -14.25
CA SER A 290 3.94 22.46 -15.45
C SER A 290 3.15 22.62 -16.76
N PRO A 291 3.80 23.03 -17.87
CA PRO A 291 3.16 23.06 -19.19
C PRO A 291 2.62 21.69 -19.63
N THR A 292 3.23 20.61 -19.16
CA THR A 292 2.84 19.24 -19.52
C THR A 292 1.63 18.73 -18.72
N ALA A 293 1.06 19.47 -17.75
CA ALA A 293 -0.03 19.00 -16.88
C ALA A 293 -1.17 18.34 -17.68
N PRO A 294 -1.79 17.26 -17.17
CA PRO A 294 -2.84 16.56 -17.89
C PRO A 294 -3.98 17.52 -18.23
N GLU A 295 -4.46 17.49 -19.46
CA GLU A 295 -5.60 18.31 -19.91
C GLU A 295 -6.89 17.95 -19.17
N ARG A 296 -6.99 16.70 -18.68
CA ARG A 296 -8.13 16.14 -17.97
C ARG A 296 -7.74 15.44 -16.67
N ILE A 297 -8.60 15.56 -15.67
CA ILE A 297 -8.56 14.69 -14.48
C ILE A 297 -9.88 13.96 -14.40
N LEU A 298 -9.84 12.63 -14.47
CA LEU A 298 -10.99 11.77 -14.24
C LEU A 298 -11.03 11.38 -12.76
N ARG A 299 -12.09 11.79 -12.08
CA ARG A 299 -12.35 11.52 -10.67
C ARG A 299 -13.45 10.48 -10.50
N GLN A 300 -13.20 9.49 -9.66
CA GLN A 300 -14.25 8.57 -9.20
C GLN A 300 -14.85 9.06 -7.88
N PHE A 301 -16.15 8.89 -7.70
CA PHE A 301 -16.84 8.98 -6.41
C PHE A 301 -17.30 7.59 -5.98
N GLN A 302 -17.31 7.36 -4.66
CA GLN A 302 -17.89 6.15 -4.11
C GLN A 302 -19.40 6.31 -3.91
N PRO A 303 -20.20 5.25 -4.11
CA PRO A 303 -21.61 5.25 -3.75
C PRO A 303 -21.84 5.49 -2.25
N ALA A 304 -22.99 6.05 -1.90
CA ALA A 304 -23.38 6.39 -0.53
C ALA A 304 -23.29 5.22 0.48
N ASP A 305 -23.54 3.97 0.06
CA ASP A 305 -23.65 2.85 1.01
C ASP A 305 -22.30 2.45 1.64
N SER A 306 -21.16 2.75 1.02
CA SER A 306 -19.82 2.44 1.58
C SER A 306 -19.34 3.47 2.61
N LEU A 307 -20.01 4.61 2.71
CA LEU A 307 -19.54 5.83 3.39
C LEU A 307 -20.01 5.99 4.84
N ARG A 308 -21.08 5.29 5.24
CA ARG A 308 -21.79 5.52 6.53
C ARG A 308 -20.92 5.35 7.78
N VAL A 309 -19.90 4.48 7.72
CA VAL A 309 -19.03 4.17 8.86
C VAL A 309 -17.95 5.24 9.07
N GLU A 310 -17.65 6.02 8.04
CA GLU A 310 -16.39 6.79 7.97
C GLU A 310 -16.57 8.27 8.35
N ILE A 311 -17.79 8.79 8.24
CA ILE A 311 -18.12 10.21 8.43
C ILE A 311 -18.83 10.51 9.77
N GLY A 312 -19.01 9.47 10.60
CA GLY A 312 -19.61 9.57 11.94
C GLY A 312 -21.10 9.92 11.98
N ARG A 313 -21.78 9.98 10.82
CA ARG A 313 -23.22 10.30 10.70
C ARG A 313 -23.86 9.64 9.48
N PRO A 314 -25.20 9.54 9.44
CA PRO A 314 -25.89 9.18 8.21
C PRO A 314 -25.59 10.18 7.09
N LEU A 315 -25.45 9.66 5.87
CA LEU A 315 -25.43 10.50 4.67
C LEU A 315 -26.79 11.15 4.45
N ARG A 316 -26.78 12.40 4.03
CA ARG A 316 -27.97 13.12 3.57
C ARG A 316 -28.35 12.64 2.17
N VAL A 317 -29.64 12.68 1.84
CA VAL A 317 -30.11 12.28 0.51
C VAL A 317 -29.47 13.17 -0.55
N GLY A 318 -28.81 12.56 -1.54
CA GLY A 318 -28.08 13.27 -2.60
C GLY A 318 -26.71 13.83 -2.19
N GLU A 319 -26.23 13.55 -0.98
CA GLU A 319 -24.90 13.98 -0.54
C GLU A 319 -23.80 13.15 -1.22
N VAL A 320 -22.88 13.84 -1.89
CA VAL A 320 -21.68 13.24 -2.50
C VAL A 320 -20.47 13.68 -1.70
N LEU A 321 -19.81 12.73 -1.03
CA LEU A 321 -18.59 13.02 -0.27
C LEU A 321 -17.35 12.60 -1.05
N PRO A 322 -16.36 13.50 -1.20
CA PRO A 322 -15.11 13.18 -1.85
C PRO A 322 -14.23 12.39 -0.87
N ILE A 323 -14.52 11.11 -0.69
CA ILE A 323 -13.65 10.20 0.07
C ILE A 323 -12.64 9.50 -0.82
N THR A 324 -11.61 8.96 -0.18
CA THR A 324 -10.63 8.12 -0.81
C THR A 324 -10.53 6.72 -0.18
N VAL A 325 -9.34 6.10 -0.23
CA VAL A 325 -9.09 4.77 0.33
C VAL A 325 -9.32 4.82 1.85
N ASP A 326 -10.04 3.82 2.37
CA ASP A 326 -10.37 3.65 3.79
C ASP A 326 -11.09 4.88 4.41
N GLY A 327 -11.89 5.59 3.61
CA GLY A 327 -12.75 6.68 4.06
C GLY A 327 -12.08 8.01 4.29
N ARG A 328 -10.80 8.11 3.95
CA ARG A 328 -10.03 9.34 4.16
C ARG A 328 -10.57 10.46 3.29
N PHE A 329 -10.73 11.64 3.86
CA PHE A 329 -11.30 12.76 3.14
C PHE A 329 -10.34 13.28 2.08
N ARG A 330 -10.76 13.31 0.80
CA ARG A 330 -9.89 13.65 -0.34
C ARG A 330 -9.20 14.99 -0.19
N TRP A 331 -9.84 15.97 0.44
CA TRP A 331 -9.23 17.29 0.58
C TRP A 331 -8.08 17.32 1.59
N PHE A 332 -7.95 16.28 2.42
CA PHE A 332 -6.79 16.08 3.29
C PHE A 332 -5.70 15.22 2.60
N GLU A 333 -6.04 14.55 1.50
CA GLU A 333 -5.10 13.78 0.69
C GLU A 333 -4.38 14.69 -0.30
N SER A 334 -3.04 14.66 -0.26
CA SER A 334 -2.20 15.50 -1.13
C SER A 334 -2.72 16.96 -1.17
N PRO A 335 -2.81 17.64 -0.02
CA PRO A 335 -3.51 18.92 0.08
C PRO A 335 -2.96 19.99 -0.87
N ALA A 336 -1.66 19.99 -1.19
CA ALA A 336 -1.08 20.92 -2.15
C ALA A 336 -1.50 20.59 -3.60
N ALA A 337 -1.47 19.32 -4.01
CA ALA A 337 -1.95 18.93 -5.33
C ALA A 337 -3.47 19.12 -5.48
N THR A 338 -4.24 18.87 -4.41
CA THR A 338 -5.67 19.14 -4.37
C THR A 338 -5.95 20.63 -4.55
N LEU A 339 -5.20 21.50 -3.88
CA LEU A 339 -5.28 22.94 -4.04
C LEU A 339 -4.99 23.36 -5.49
N GLU A 340 -3.89 22.90 -6.09
CA GLU A 340 -3.57 23.22 -7.49
C GLU A 340 -4.65 22.72 -8.45
N THR A 341 -5.27 21.57 -8.15
CA THR A 341 -6.41 21.08 -8.93
C THR A 341 -7.59 22.05 -8.87
N PHE A 342 -7.96 22.54 -7.67
CA PHE A 342 -9.02 23.54 -7.52
C PHE A 342 -8.70 24.85 -8.27
N CYS A 343 -7.45 25.29 -8.22
CA CYS A 343 -7.02 26.54 -8.83
C CYS A 343 -6.97 26.51 -10.36
N ARG A 344 -6.61 25.35 -10.93
CA ARG A 344 -6.24 25.22 -12.35
C ARG A 344 -7.20 24.38 -13.16
N TYR A 345 -8.21 23.79 -12.54
CA TYR A 345 -9.14 22.92 -13.24
C TYR A 345 -10.59 23.29 -12.93
N ARG A 346 -11.45 23.14 -13.93
CA ARG A 346 -12.90 23.33 -13.81
C ARG A 346 -13.64 22.05 -14.19
N GLN A 347 -14.78 21.79 -13.56
CA GLN A 347 -15.64 20.67 -13.97
C GLN A 347 -16.21 20.93 -15.36
N VAL A 348 -16.18 19.90 -16.22
CA VAL A 348 -16.77 19.92 -17.57
C VAL A 348 -17.81 18.81 -17.79
N ALA A 349 -17.74 17.74 -17.01
CA ALA A 349 -18.76 16.70 -16.99
C ALA A 349 -18.81 16.06 -15.60
N ALA A 350 -19.98 15.62 -15.17
CA ALA A 350 -20.16 14.83 -13.96
C ALA A 350 -21.39 13.92 -14.06
N THR A 351 -21.30 12.77 -13.40
CA THR A 351 -22.38 11.83 -13.11
C THR A 351 -22.30 11.46 -11.63
N ASP A 352 -23.17 10.57 -11.16
CA ASP A 352 -23.17 10.09 -9.77
C ASP A 352 -21.85 9.38 -9.39
N ARG A 353 -21.11 8.85 -10.38
CA ARG A 353 -19.89 8.08 -10.15
C ARG A 353 -18.62 8.78 -10.64
N TRP A 354 -18.72 9.61 -11.66
CA TRP A 354 -17.54 10.16 -12.33
C TRP A 354 -17.60 11.68 -12.43
N GLN A 355 -16.46 12.33 -12.33
CA GLN A 355 -16.29 13.75 -12.62
C GLN A 355 -15.10 13.93 -13.54
N VAL A 356 -15.25 14.77 -14.55
CA VAL A 356 -14.16 15.18 -15.43
C VAL A 356 -13.86 16.64 -15.19
N LEU A 357 -12.60 16.89 -14.85
CA LEU A 357 -12.06 18.24 -14.74
C LEU A 357 -11.22 18.56 -15.97
N GLU A 358 -11.34 19.78 -16.48
CA GLU A 358 -10.53 20.33 -17.55
C GLU A 358 -9.57 21.36 -17.01
N ARG A 359 -8.30 21.27 -17.44
CA ARG A 359 -7.29 22.29 -17.18
C ARG A 359 -7.71 23.63 -17.79
N THR A 360 -7.57 24.68 -17.00
CA THR A 360 -7.80 26.07 -17.40
C THR A 360 -6.47 26.82 -17.48
N GLY A 361 -6.49 28.02 -18.04
CA GLY A 361 -5.37 28.96 -17.94
C GLY A 361 -5.30 29.70 -16.59
N ALA A 362 -6.22 29.41 -15.67
CA ALA A 362 -6.31 30.09 -14.38
C ALA A 362 -5.35 29.49 -13.34
N GLY A 363 -5.15 30.24 -12.27
CA GLY A 363 -4.48 29.81 -11.06
C GLY A 363 -4.97 30.65 -9.89
N CYS A 364 -4.76 30.17 -8.66
CA CYS A 364 -5.02 30.98 -7.49
C CYS A 364 -3.92 32.02 -7.30
N GLY A 365 -4.28 33.15 -6.71
CA GLY A 365 -3.31 34.10 -6.18
C GLY A 365 -2.52 33.53 -5.00
N ALA A 366 -1.50 34.26 -4.56
CA ALA A 366 -0.78 33.91 -3.34
C ALA A 366 -1.75 33.91 -2.13
N PRO A 367 -1.68 32.90 -1.24
CA PRO A 367 -2.56 32.85 -0.09
C PRO A 367 -2.26 34.02 0.86
N VAL A 368 -3.32 34.67 1.33
CA VAL A 368 -3.25 35.73 2.35
C VAL A 368 -3.56 35.11 3.70
N THR A 369 -2.69 35.34 4.69
CA THR A 369 -2.92 34.85 6.04
C THR A 369 -3.98 35.70 6.72
N ILE A 370 -5.13 35.10 7.05
CA ILE A 370 -6.23 35.76 7.75
C ILE A 370 -6.10 35.69 9.28
N ALA A 371 -5.57 34.57 9.79
CA ALA A 371 -5.37 34.35 11.22
C ALA A 371 -4.32 33.25 11.43
N THR A 372 -3.66 33.28 12.59
CA THR A 372 -2.86 32.17 13.11
C THR A 372 -3.37 31.88 14.51
N VAL A 373 -3.78 30.64 14.76
CA VAL A 373 -4.37 30.23 16.04
C VAL A 373 -3.52 29.11 16.62
N GLN A 374 -3.08 29.27 17.87
CA GLN A 374 -2.53 28.18 18.65
C GLN A 374 -3.67 27.54 19.44
N ALA A 375 -3.89 26.25 19.23
CA ALA A 375 -4.99 25.50 19.84
C ALA A 375 -4.55 24.09 20.21
N ALA A 376 -5.10 23.56 21.30
CA ALA A 376 -4.94 22.15 21.65
C ALA A 376 -5.87 21.28 20.79
N ALA A 377 -5.52 20.01 20.60
CA ALA A 377 -6.38 19.04 19.92
C ALA A 377 -7.76 18.96 20.60
N GLY A 378 -8.83 18.96 19.80
CA GLY A 378 -10.21 19.00 20.28
C GLY A 378 -10.77 20.40 20.54
N THR A 379 -9.96 21.45 20.41
CA THR A 379 -10.45 22.84 20.49
C THR A 379 -11.10 23.25 19.17
N THR A 380 -12.31 23.81 19.23
CA THR A 380 -12.97 24.41 18.07
C THR A 380 -12.34 25.75 17.72
N VAL A 381 -11.96 25.93 16.46
CA VAL A 381 -11.43 27.20 15.93
C VAL A 381 -12.45 27.77 14.95
N PRO A 382 -12.99 28.98 15.18
CA PRO A 382 -13.94 29.59 14.26
C PRO A 382 -13.23 29.95 12.96
N VAL A 383 -13.77 29.49 11.82
CA VAL A 383 -13.31 29.84 10.49
C VAL A 383 -14.32 30.82 9.89
N PRO A 384 -13.92 32.04 9.48
CA PRO A 384 -14.85 32.99 8.88
C PRO A 384 -15.38 32.47 7.54
N GLU A 385 -16.47 33.07 7.03
CA GLU A 385 -16.91 32.77 5.66
C GLU A 385 -15.90 33.33 4.64
N ALA A 386 -15.65 32.56 3.58
CA ALA A 386 -14.78 33.00 2.50
C ALA A 386 -15.49 34.06 1.63
N PRO A 387 -14.80 35.15 1.24
CA PRO A 387 -15.34 36.09 0.26
C PRO A 387 -15.68 35.39 -1.08
N ALA A 388 -16.58 35.99 -1.86
CA ALA A 388 -16.92 35.48 -3.18
C ALA A 388 -15.66 35.36 -4.06
N GLY A 389 -15.48 34.20 -4.69
CA GLY A 389 -14.30 33.90 -5.52
C GLY A 389 -13.03 33.53 -4.74
N ALA A 390 -13.12 33.41 -3.41
CA ALA A 390 -12.05 32.92 -2.55
C ALA A 390 -12.51 31.66 -1.79
N PHE A 391 -11.55 30.95 -1.23
CA PHE A 391 -11.78 29.86 -0.28
C PHE A 391 -10.72 29.93 0.81
N ILE A 392 -11.03 29.37 1.97
CA ILE A 392 -10.13 29.38 3.11
C ILE A 392 -9.40 28.05 3.19
N ILE A 393 -8.09 28.12 3.42
CA ILE A 393 -7.23 26.96 3.62
C ILE A 393 -6.77 26.97 5.06
N ALA A 394 -7.02 25.88 5.79
CA ALA A 394 -6.41 25.66 7.09
C ALA A 394 -5.10 24.89 6.90
N ARG A 395 -3.99 25.45 7.40
CA ARG A 395 -2.70 24.74 7.49
C ARG A 395 -2.43 24.41 8.94
N VAL A 396 -2.43 23.11 9.25
CA VAL A 396 -2.20 22.62 10.60
C VAL A 396 -0.75 22.17 10.74
N TYR A 397 -0.05 22.76 11.71
CA TYR A 397 1.31 22.40 12.08
C TYR A 397 1.34 21.87 13.51
N GLY A 398 2.42 21.16 13.88
CA GLY A 398 2.62 20.72 15.27
C GLY A 398 1.84 19.46 15.66
N LEU A 399 1.14 18.80 14.72
CA LEU A 399 0.68 17.41 14.91
C LEU A 399 1.86 16.42 14.93
N ASN A 400 3.03 16.87 14.46
CA ASN A 400 4.25 16.09 14.44
C ASN A 400 4.76 15.87 15.85
N ALA A 401 4.63 14.62 16.21
CA ALA A 401 4.89 14.09 17.50
C ALA A 401 6.40 14.11 17.83
N SER A 402 6.72 14.17 19.12
CA SER A 402 8.07 14.25 19.65
C SER A 402 9.01 13.17 19.07
N PRO A 403 10.35 13.26 19.19
CA PRO A 403 11.24 12.16 18.78
C PRO A 403 10.82 10.79 19.34
N LEU A 404 10.27 10.78 20.57
CA LEU A 404 9.68 9.59 21.20
C LEU A 404 8.45 9.08 20.44
N ASP A 405 7.56 9.97 20.02
CA ASP A 405 6.41 9.54 19.24
C ASP A 405 6.77 9.08 17.83
N ARG A 406 7.84 9.61 17.22
CA ARG A 406 8.35 9.06 15.95
C ARG A 406 8.85 7.62 16.14
N LEU A 407 9.57 7.34 17.22
CA LEU A 407 9.96 5.97 17.58
C LEU A 407 8.73 5.10 17.85
N ARG A 408 7.72 5.64 18.54
CA ARG A 408 6.44 4.97 18.76
C ARG A 408 5.75 4.66 17.43
N THR A 409 5.71 5.57 16.47
CA THR A 409 5.15 5.34 15.12
C THR A 409 5.99 4.32 14.32
N ILE A 410 7.29 4.23 14.53
CA ILE A 410 8.09 3.18 13.85
C ILE A 410 7.70 1.79 14.38
N LEU A 411 7.63 1.67 15.71
CA LEU A 411 7.46 0.40 16.43
C LEU A 411 5.99 -0.05 16.59
N LEU A 412 5.10 0.90 16.82
CA LEU A 412 3.66 0.77 17.04
C LEU A 412 2.90 1.55 15.96
N LYS A 413 1.57 1.47 15.96
CA LYS A 413 0.70 2.23 15.04
C LYS A 413 0.71 3.72 15.40
N SER A 414 0.56 4.59 14.39
CA SER A 414 0.39 6.03 14.56
C SER A 414 -0.96 6.34 15.20
N VAL A 415 -1.03 7.48 15.89
CA VAL A 415 -2.31 8.03 16.35
C VAL A 415 -3.11 8.47 15.12
N GLU A 416 -4.41 8.18 15.11
CA GLU A 416 -5.32 8.67 14.09
C GLU A 416 -5.80 10.08 14.44
N TRP A 417 -5.72 10.98 13.46
CA TRP A 417 -6.22 12.33 13.58
C TRP A 417 -7.55 12.46 12.86
N TYR A 418 -8.41 13.35 13.37
CA TYR A 418 -9.71 13.64 12.81
C TYR A 418 -9.93 15.15 12.85
N ALA A 419 -10.57 15.68 11.81
CA ALA A 419 -11.06 17.05 11.78
C ALA A 419 -12.58 17.05 11.85
N THR A 420 -13.16 17.91 12.69
CA THR A 420 -14.62 18.09 12.72
C THR A 420 -14.95 19.43 12.07
N LEU A 421 -15.75 19.40 11.00
CA LEU A 421 -16.24 20.57 10.27
C LEU A 421 -17.77 20.49 10.27
N ASP A 422 -18.45 21.51 10.78
CA ASP A 422 -19.92 21.59 10.84
C ASP A 422 -20.57 20.29 11.35
N ASP A 423 -20.14 19.85 12.54
CA ASP A 423 -20.56 18.60 13.21
C ASP A 423 -20.32 17.31 12.42
N THR A 424 -19.59 17.38 11.30
CA THR A 424 -19.19 16.21 10.51
C THR A 424 -17.74 15.89 10.80
N ARG A 425 -17.48 14.65 11.24
CA ARG A 425 -16.15 14.17 11.56
C ARG A 425 -15.52 13.52 10.32
N TYR A 426 -14.39 14.05 9.90
CA TYR A 426 -13.58 13.57 8.79
C TYR A 426 -12.29 12.96 9.30
N ARG A 427 -11.88 11.86 8.67
CA ARG A 427 -10.59 11.21 8.89
C ARG A 427 -9.56 11.74 7.92
#